data_AF-A0A3M0ZCM5-F1
#
_entry.id   AF-A0A3M0ZCM5-F1
#
_cell.length_a   1.000
_cell.length_b   1.000
_cell.length_c   1.000
_cell.angle_alpha   90.00
_cell.angle_beta   90.00
_cell.angle_gamma   90.00
#
_symmetry.space_group_name_H-M   'P 1'
#
loop_
_entity.id
_entity.type
_entity.pdbx_description
1 polymer ?
#
loop_
_entity_poly.entity_id
_entity_poly.type
_entity_poly.pdbx_seq_one_letter_code
_entity_poly.pdbx_strand_id
1 'polypeptide(L)'
;PNETMSREKPGYLTSRRRFLISSGVMSHPHLGEPRRTPPQRLALGTLRAPGCQTPPAARVGPAPASHLDAFGQSQLTSAVGSEPARRLRAQEAKMILARTSKRTLAAVAAAAWISAPSISRALDSNQLACLTASLSAGSEYLTAVFEARQDCLASVAGLAPEQVGVDCLASLDQGTGDDEIDSRLRLARQTLAKKLARNCLGVVMEDLGFPAFCPDLDGPPYTVFDHELCLADIADEVVTNLLDIERPLPPGQPDASALACGELVARSASRMFTSELDARATCLRKQAKGRLSAAVDCRAEADPLAPGTGDNRTDGNVVAAHDKVLQRIANHCTAVDLAELGFPHRCTNVVAGTVYPLAALVECMFDTHHGDLMRVLDRLDPAGSKCGNGGIDFTEQCDDGDIAFHTGDLCLADCRVNGNCGDPDGSGLPTINDVLYVLRVSVGLASCALEVCDVNSDGHITATDALTLLRFVVGIAVDLVCPAPLSLTCGNGIIEPHEQCDDGEAAWKFGEVCNASCRRLACGDANDSGSLTASDAQFILRAAVGLDTCDLAVCDVNGDGIIATADVLLVLQAATGQPIELNCPF
;
A
#
# COMPACT_ATOMS: atom_id res chain seq x y z
N PRO A 1 -30.22 -58.95 7.68
CA PRO A 1 -29.64 -60.19 7.10
C PRO A 1 -29.14 -59.94 5.68
N ASN A 2 -27.82 -59.93 5.52
CA ASN A 2 -26.95 -60.23 4.36
C ASN A 2 -27.41 -59.77 2.94
N GLU A 3 -26.65 -58.89 2.29
CA GLU A 3 -25.67 -59.21 1.22
C GLU A 3 -26.32 -59.64 -0.12
N THR A 4 -25.93 -59.19 -1.32
CA THR A 4 -24.57 -58.86 -1.82
C THR A 4 -24.60 -57.97 -3.09
N MET A 5 -23.46 -57.31 -3.36
CA MET A 5 -22.85 -57.03 -4.69
C MET A 5 -23.58 -56.22 -5.80
N SER A 6 -23.04 -55.03 -6.07
CA SER A 6 -22.48 -54.65 -7.40
C SER A 6 -21.57 -53.42 -7.24
N ARG A 7 -20.23 -53.53 -7.33
CA ARG A 7 -19.37 -53.64 -8.53
C ARG A 7 -18.79 -52.27 -8.96
N GLU A 8 -17.80 -51.80 -8.21
CA GLU A 8 -16.94 -50.66 -8.59
C GLU A 8 -15.83 -51.07 -9.60
N LYS A 9 -15.24 -50.07 -10.26
CA LYS A 9 -13.94 -50.17 -10.95
C LYS A 9 -13.11 -48.91 -10.63
N PRO A 10 -11.88 -49.05 -10.08
CA PRO A 10 -11.04 -47.91 -9.74
C PRO A 10 -10.09 -47.52 -10.90
N GLY A 11 -9.72 -46.23 -10.96
CA GLY A 11 -8.59 -45.73 -11.74
C GLY A 11 -7.35 -45.63 -10.86
N TYR A 12 -6.23 -46.24 -11.29
CA TYR A 12 -4.95 -46.21 -10.56
C TYR A 12 -3.92 -45.30 -11.23
N LEU A 13 -3.04 -44.77 -10.39
CA LEU A 13 -1.84 -43.98 -10.72
C LEU A 13 -0.97 -44.60 -11.84
N THR A 14 -0.35 -43.74 -12.67
CA THR A 14 0.97 -44.03 -13.26
C THR A 14 1.89 -42.80 -13.21
N SER A 15 3.12 -43.02 -12.78
CA SER A 15 4.22 -42.03 -12.77
C SER A 15 5.36 -42.50 -13.69
N ARG A 16 6.27 -41.56 -14.01
CA ARG A 16 7.57 -41.71 -14.69
C ARG A 16 7.61 -41.84 -16.22
N ARG A 17 8.42 -40.97 -16.83
CA ARG A 17 9.62 -41.39 -17.59
C ARG A 17 10.85 -40.53 -17.22
N ARG A 18 11.99 -41.21 -17.05
CA ARG A 18 13.37 -40.66 -16.96
C ARG A 18 14.15 -41.06 -18.21
N PHE A 19 15.19 -40.30 -18.59
CA PHE A 19 16.49 -40.73 -19.17
C PHE A 19 17.49 -39.55 -18.94
N LEU A 20 18.70 -39.60 -18.33
CA LEU A 20 19.89 -40.50 -18.31
C LEU A 20 20.86 -40.22 -19.50
N ILE A 21 22.19 -39.99 -19.40
CA ILE A 21 23.27 -40.08 -18.34
C ILE A 21 24.44 -39.09 -18.71
N SER A 22 25.15 -38.43 -17.77
CA SER A 22 26.61 -38.61 -17.44
C SER A 22 27.11 -37.41 -16.59
N SER A 23 27.62 -37.47 -15.35
CA SER A 23 28.85 -38.07 -14.74
C SER A 23 30.15 -37.22 -14.85
N GLY A 24 30.80 -36.88 -13.70
CA GLY A 24 32.17 -36.31 -13.58
C GLY A 24 32.29 -35.10 -12.60
N VAL A 25 32.51 -35.26 -11.28
CA VAL A 25 33.77 -35.52 -10.52
C VAL A 25 34.55 -34.24 -10.09
N MET A 26 35.06 -34.28 -8.84
CA MET A 26 35.70 -33.22 -8.03
C MET A 26 36.98 -32.60 -8.60
N SER A 27 37.30 -31.35 -8.21
CA SER A 27 38.61 -30.95 -7.60
C SER A 27 38.64 -29.48 -7.14
N HIS A 28 39.54 -29.16 -6.20
CA HIS A 28 39.71 -27.85 -5.53
C HIS A 28 40.97 -27.09 -6.09
N PRO A 29 41.42 -25.93 -5.55
CA PRO A 29 41.92 -24.80 -6.35
C PRO A 29 43.45 -24.72 -6.52
N HIS A 30 43.95 -23.79 -7.35
CA HIS A 30 45.21 -23.07 -7.08
C HIS A 30 45.39 -21.74 -7.84
N LEU A 31 46.13 -20.83 -7.17
CA LEU A 31 46.57 -19.47 -7.52
C LEU A 31 47.31 -19.29 -8.88
N GLY A 32 47.30 -18.07 -9.43
CA GLY A 32 48.09 -17.71 -10.63
C GLY A 32 48.06 -16.24 -11.09
N GLU A 33 48.60 -15.31 -10.31
CA GLU A 33 48.93 -13.91 -10.69
C GLU A 33 50.31 -13.82 -11.43
N PRO A 34 50.78 -12.68 -11.99
CA PRO A 34 50.20 -11.80 -13.03
C PRO A 34 51.25 -11.33 -14.10
N ARG A 35 50.92 -10.25 -14.84
CA ARG A 35 51.79 -9.36 -15.67
C ARG A 35 52.09 -9.75 -17.14
N ARG A 36 51.73 -8.86 -18.09
CA ARG A 36 52.62 -7.81 -18.68
C ARG A 36 51.95 -7.05 -19.85
N THR A 37 52.01 -5.71 -19.78
CA THR A 37 51.85 -4.74 -20.89
C THR A 37 53.25 -4.44 -21.51
N PRO A 38 53.49 -3.47 -22.44
CA PRO A 38 52.67 -2.66 -23.39
C PRO A 38 53.27 -2.81 -24.84
N PRO A 39 53.45 -1.81 -25.77
CA PRO A 39 52.86 -0.46 -26.01
C PRO A 39 52.49 -0.03 -27.47
N GLN A 40 51.65 1.03 -27.57
CA GLN A 40 51.69 2.20 -28.50
C GLN A 40 51.67 2.13 -30.05
N ARG A 41 50.76 2.95 -30.65
CA ARG A 41 50.97 4.06 -31.64
C ARG A 41 49.59 4.70 -31.94
N LEU A 42 49.26 5.99 -31.80
CA LEU A 42 49.86 7.29 -32.16
C LEU A 42 49.73 7.68 -33.66
N ALA A 43 48.76 8.55 -33.98
CA ALA A 43 48.77 9.44 -35.17
C ALA A 43 47.78 10.63 -35.01
N LEU A 44 48.25 11.86 -35.22
CA LEU A 44 47.42 13.07 -35.42
C LEU A 44 47.13 13.27 -36.92
N GLY A 45 46.06 14.00 -37.27
CA GLY A 45 45.83 14.52 -38.62
C GLY A 45 44.79 15.65 -38.65
N THR A 46 45.20 16.85 -39.04
CA THR A 46 44.41 18.10 -38.96
C THR A 46 44.13 18.74 -40.33
N LEU A 47 43.17 19.70 -40.34
CA LEU A 47 43.02 20.88 -41.23
C LEU A 47 42.01 20.88 -42.42
N ARG A 48 41.08 21.86 -42.29
CA ARG A 48 40.62 22.89 -43.27
C ARG A 48 39.50 22.66 -44.31
N ALA A 49 38.54 23.60 -44.28
CA ALA A 49 37.58 24.01 -45.32
C ALA A 49 38.24 25.06 -46.29
N PRO A 50 37.57 25.88 -47.17
CA PRO A 50 36.21 26.48 -47.08
C PRO A 50 35.42 26.77 -48.41
N GLY A 51 34.25 27.44 -48.29
CA GLY A 51 33.64 28.32 -49.33
C GLY A 51 32.30 27.83 -49.93
N CYS A 52 31.11 28.28 -49.49
CA CYS A 52 30.45 29.60 -49.60
C CYS A 52 29.86 29.99 -50.97
N GLN A 53 28.52 30.02 -51.07
CA GLN A 53 27.75 31.12 -51.68
C GLN A 53 26.26 31.05 -51.24
N THR A 54 25.59 32.21 -51.19
CA THR A 54 24.27 32.43 -50.56
C THR A 54 23.28 33.14 -51.53
N PRO A 55 22.20 33.84 -51.10
CA PRO A 55 20.77 33.47 -51.21
C PRO A 55 20.03 34.38 -52.26
N PRO A 56 18.72 34.78 -52.22
CA PRO A 56 17.63 34.61 -51.21
C PRO A 56 16.15 34.50 -51.70
N ALA A 57 15.23 34.53 -50.70
CA ALA A 57 13.83 35.01 -50.71
C ALA A 57 12.72 34.09 -51.29
N ALA A 58 11.76 33.60 -50.47
CA ALA A 58 10.45 34.20 -50.08
C ALA A 58 9.31 33.90 -51.11
N ARG A 59 8.00 33.74 -50.81
CA ARG A 59 7.16 34.09 -49.64
C ARG A 59 5.77 33.37 -49.73
N VAL A 60 5.22 32.90 -48.61
CA VAL A 60 3.81 32.98 -48.11
C VAL A 60 2.58 32.61 -49.00
N GLY A 61 1.70 31.75 -48.44
CA GLY A 61 0.23 31.70 -48.65
C GLY A 61 -0.30 30.87 -49.84
N PRO A 62 -1.63 30.56 -49.94
CA PRO A 62 -2.77 31.09 -49.16
C PRO A 62 -3.83 30.03 -48.74
N ALA A 63 -5.01 30.51 -48.31
CA ALA A 63 -6.31 29.82 -48.16
C ALA A 63 -7.44 30.78 -48.65
N PRO A 64 -8.75 30.47 -48.55
CA PRO A 64 -9.53 29.34 -49.10
C PRO A 64 -10.74 29.84 -49.97
N ALA A 65 -11.80 29.00 -50.11
CA ALA A 65 -13.15 29.31 -50.67
C ALA A 65 -13.27 29.37 -52.22
N SER A 66 -14.39 29.04 -52.90
CA SER A 66 -15.67 28.36 -52.53
C SER A 66 -16.59 28.10 -53.76
N HIS A 67 -17.57 27.19 -53.60
CA HIS A 67 -18.95 27.23 -54.15
C HIS A 67 -19.34 26.76 -55.58
N LEU A 68 -20.52 26.07 -55.64
CA LEU A 68 -21.51 25.86 -56.73
C LEU A 68 -21.11 24.89 -57.88
N ASP A 69 -21.79 23.74 -58.04
CA ASP A 69 -23.03 23.49 -58.85
C ASP A 69 -22.65 22.81 -60.20
N ALA A 70 -23.45 22.00 -60.90
CA ALA A 70 -24.68 21.24 -60.59
C ALA A 70 -24.90 20.17 -61.70
N PHE A 71 -25.75 19.17 -61.44
CA PHE A 71 -26.56 18.38 -62.40
C PHE A 71 -25.99 17.90 -63.77
N GLY A 72 -26.06 16.57 -63.97
CA GLY A 72 -27.01 16.04 -64.96
C GLY A 72 -26.52 15.11 -66.09
N GLN A 73 -27.18 13.94 -66.19
CA GLN A 73 -27.35 13.07 -67.39
C GLN A 73 -26.06 12.34 -67.88
N SER A 74 -25.97 11.00 -67.92
CA SER A 74 -26.77 10.01 -68.70
C SER A 74 -26.62 10.22 -70.22
N GLN A 75 -26.35 9.24 -71.08
CA GLN A 75 -26.82 7.85 -71.17
C GLN A 75 -25.93 6.98 -72.10
N LEU A 76 -25.93 5.64 -71.90
CA LEU A 76 -25.97 4.54 -72.93
C LEU A 76 -24.85 4.47 -74.04
N THR A 77 -24.48 3.35 -74.69
CA THR A 77 -24.90 1.93 -74.65
C THR A 77 -23.92 0.99 -75.38
N SER A 78 -23.89 -0.29 -74.99
CA SER A 78 -23.78 -1.51 -75.86
C SER A 78 -22.49 -1.80 -76.66
N ALA A 79 -22.11 -3.04 -77.01
CA ALA A 79 -22.48 -4.40 -76.52
C ALA A 79 -21.57 -5.49 -77.18
N VAL A 80 -21.86 -6.77 -76.86
CA VAL A 80 -21.61 -8.04 -77.59
C VAL A 80 -20.28 -8.76 -77.24
N GLY A 81 -20.21 -10.07 -76.88
CA GLY A 81 -21.19 -11.14 -76.59
C GLY A 81 -20.45 -12.38 -75.99
N SER A 82 -21.00 -13.14 -75.01
CA SER A 82 -21.69 -14.46 -75.15
C SER A 82 -20.93 -15.54 -75.96
N GLU A 83 -20.73 -16.81 -75.56
CA GLU A 83 -21.18 -17.70 -74.45
C GLU A 83 -20.45 -19.09 -74.62
N PRO A 84 -20.83 -20.28 -74.06
CA PRO A 84 -21.49 -20.69 -72.78
C PRO A 84 -20.86 -21.94 -72.08
N ALA A 85 -21.17 -22.23 -70.78
CA ALA A 85 -21.33 -23.61 -70.26
C ALA A 85 -21.87 -23.74 -68.79
N ARG A 86 -23.12 -24.20 -68.66
CA ARG A 86 -23.74 -25.14 -67.67
C ARG A 86 -23.11 -25.32 -66.27
N ARG A 87 -23.80 -24.95 -65.16
CA ARG A 87 -24.95 -25.59 -64.46
C ARG A 87 -24.60 -26.74 -63.47
N LEU A 88 -24.81 -26.49 -62.18
CA LEU A 88 -25.64 -27.33 -61.28
C LEU A 88 -26.32 -26.45 -60.21
N ARG A 89 -27.42 -26.90 -59.57
CA ARG A 89 -28.31 -26.06 -58.74
C ARG A 89 -28.55 -26.65 -57.32
N ALA A 90 -28.69 -25.73 -56.37
CA ALA A 90 -29.61 -25.67 -55.21
C ALA A 90 -30.21 -26.96 -54.57
N GLN A 91 -29.92 -27.11 -53.26
CA GLN A 91 -30.71 -27.57 -52.08
C GLN A 91 -29.80 -27.30 -50.84
N GLU A 92 -30.18 -27.12 -49.57
CA GLU A 92 -31.40 -26.77 -48.81
C GLU A 92 -30.94 -26.43 -47.34
N ALA A 93 -31.67 -25.84 -46.37
CA ALA A 93 -33.03 -25.26 -46.24
C ALA A 93 -33.12 -24.28 -45.02
N LYS A 94 -34.29 -23.61 -44.88
CA LYS A 94 -35.05 -23.12 -43.69
C LYS A 94 -34.34 -22.89 -42.33
N MET A 95 -34.38 -21.72 -41.68
CA MET A 95 -35.50 -20.87 -41.16
C MET A 95 -36.06 -21.21 -39.76
N ILE A 96 -35.96 -20.19 -38.87
CA ILE A 96 -36.97 -19.67 -37.91
C ILE A 96 -37.34 -20.48 -36.65
N LEU A 97 -37.07 -19.89 -35.48
CA LEU A 97 -38.08 -19.35 -34.52
C LEU A 97 -37.34 -18.37 -33.58
N ALA A 98 -37.54 -17.04 -33.59
CA ALA A 98 -38.73 -16.20 -33.48
C ALA A 98 -39.30 -16.07 -32.04
N ARG A 99 -39.40 -14.82 -31.59
CA ARG A 99 -39.87 -14.36 -30.27
C ARG A 99 -41.26 -14.91 -29.87
N THR A 100 -41.33 -15.71 -28.81
CA THR A 100 -42.47 -15.72 -27.86
C THR A 100 -42.06 -16.29 -26.50
N SER A 101 -41.94 -15.45 -25.47
CA SER A 101 -42.79 -15.52 -24.27
C SER A 101 -42.42 -14.41 -23.28
N LYS A 102 -43.43 -13.70 -22.75
CA LYS A 102 -43.30 -12.92 -21.52
C LYS A 102 -43.71 -13.82 -20.36
N ARG A 103 -43.03 -13.67 -19.21
CA ARG A 103 -43.28 -14.32 -17.89
C ARG A 103 -42.62 -15.71 -17.74
N THR A 104 -42.34 -16.02 -16.46
CA THR A 104 -41.68 -17.22 -15.89
C THR A 104 -40.22 -17.46 -16.31
N LEU A 105 -39.33 -16.63 -15.76
CA LEU A 105 -37.96 -16.93 -15.29
C LEU A 105 -37.43 -15.65 -14.56
N ALA A 106 -38.26 -14.99 -13.78
CA ALA A 106 -38.08 -15.00 -12.31
C ALA A 106 -37.65 -16.35 -11.71
N ALA A 107 -36.77 -16.25 -10.69
CA ALA A 107 -36.02 -17.30 -10.00
C ALA A 107 -34.75 -17.83 -10.72
N VAL A 108 -33.67 -17.93 -9.94
CA VAL A 108 -32.35 -18.52 -10.26
C VAL A 108 -31.45 -17.73 -11.24
N ALA A 109 -31.19 -16.46 -10.93
CA ALA A 109 -29.93 -15.77 -11.23
C ALA A 109 -29.63 -14.64 -10.20
N ALA A 110 -30.13 -14.79 -8.98
CA ALA A 110 -29.79 -13.92 -7.84
C ALA A 110 -28.79 -14.67 -6.96
N ALA A 111 -27.57 -14.86 -7.49
CA ALA A 111 -26.42 -15.28 -6.70
C ALA A 111 -25.70 -14.01 -6.27
N ALA A 112 -25.59 -13.83 -4.96
CA ALA A 112 -25.15 -12.62 -4.28
C ALA A 112 -23.89 -11.98 -4.88
N TRP A 113 -24.08 -10.85 -5.57
CA TRP A 113 -23.26 -9.67 -5.27
C TRP A 113 -24.04 -8.87 -4.25
N ILE A 114 -23.80 -9.11 -2.96
CA ILE A 114 -24.05 -8.08 -1.96
C ILE A 114 -22.88 -7.12 -2.11
N SER A 115 -22.95 -6.26 -3.13
CA SER A 115 -22.26 -4.97 -3.04
C SER A 115 -22.80 -4.32 -1.77
N ALA A 116 -21.96 -4.19 -0.74
CA ALA A 116 -22.30 -3.44 0.45
C ALA A 116 -22.91 -2.11 -0.01
N PRO A 117 -24.14 -1.77 0.38
CA PRO A 117 -24.75 -0.55 -0.11
C PRO A 117 -23.92 0.60 0.44
N SER A 118 -23.21 1.33 -0.43
CA SER A 118 -22.57 2.59 -0.07
C SER A 118 -23.64 3.44 0.61
N ILE A 119 -23.53 3.58 1.94
CA ILE A 119 -24.59 4.15 2.75
C ILE A 119 -24.80 5.56 2.23
N SER A 120 -25.93 5.79 1.57
CA SER A 120 -26.25 7.07 0.97
C SER A 120 -26.60 8.02 2.11
N ARG A 121 -25.55 8.55 2.73
CA ARG A 121 -25.60 9.25 4.02
C ARG A 121 -26.53 10.44 3.88
N ALA A 122 -27.56 10.49 4.71
CA ALA A 122 -28.55 11.54 4.72
C ALA A 122 -28.00 12.80 5.43
N LEU A 123 -26.95 13.38 4.84
CA LEU A 123 -26.33 14.60 5.33
C LEU A 123 -27.23 15.82 5.08
N ASP A 124 -27.23 16.75 6.04
CA ASP A 124 -27.82 18.07 5.83
C ASP A 124 -26.97 18.95 4.89
N SER A 125 -27.47 20.14 4.54
CA SER A 125 -26.78 21.04 3.60
C SER A 125 -25.45 21.59 4.11
N ASN A 126 -25.28 21.75 5.42
CA ASN A 126 -24.07 22.27 6.05
C ASN A 126 -23.04 21.15 6.22
N GLN A 127 -23.47 19.98 6.72
CA GLN A 127 -22.66 18.76 6.75
C GLN A 127 -22.10 18.42 5.35
N LEU A 128 -22.96 18.41 4.31
CA LEU A 128 -22.54 18.16 2.93
C LEU A 128 -21.59 19.24 2.38
N ALA A 129 -21.77 20.50 2.77
CA ALA A 129 -20.87 21.59 2.40
C ALA A 129 -19.50 21.44 3.06
N CYS A 130 -19.47 21.06 4.34
CA CYS A 130 -18.24 20.78 5.07
C CYS A 130 -17.49 19.56 4.49
N LEU A 131 -18.14 18.41 4.33
CA LEU A 131 -17.50 17.22 3.73
C LEU A 131 -16.95 17.50 2.32
N THR A 132 -17.71 18.25 1.51
CA THR A 132 -17.22 18.73 0.20
C THR A 132 -15.99 19.63 0.35
N ALA A 133 -15.95 20.48 1.38
CA ALA A 133 -14.84 21.36 1.66
C ALA A 133 -13.62 20.57 2.14
N SER A 134 -13.75 19.60 3.05
CA SER A 134 -12.65 18.69 3.46
C SER A 134 -12.01 18.00 2.26
N LEU A 135 -12.80 17.23 1.49
CA LEU A 135 -12.34 16.51 0.29
C LEU A 135 -11.65 17.40 -0.75
N SER A 136 -12.07 18.67 -0.90
CA SER A 136 -11.49 19.59 -1.90
C SER A 136 -10.37 20.48 -1.37
N ALA A 137 -10.40 20.86 -0.09
CA ALA A 137 -9.38 21.70 0.50
C ALA A 137 -8.15 20.86 0.85
N GLY A 138 -8.34 19.64 1.37
CA GLY A 138 -7.24 18.72 1.67
C GLY A 138 -6.50 18.26 0.43
N SER A 139 -7.20 17.79 -0.62
CA SER A 139 -6.56 17.37 -1.88
C SER A 139 -5.82 18.51 -2.60
N GLU A 140 -6.40 19.72 -2.63
CA GLU A 140 -5.72 20.92 -3.15
C GLU A 140 -4.51 21.35 -2.29
N TYR A 141 -4.58 21.20 -0.97
CA TYR A 141 -3.49 21.52 -0.05
C TYR A 141 -2.32 20.54 -0.20
N LEU A 142 -2.58 19.23 -0.14
CA LEU A 142 -1.61 18.16 -0.41
C LEU A 142 -0.89 18.39 -1.75
N THR A 143 -1.64 18.68 -2.81
CA THR A 143 -1.07 18.97 -4.13
C THR A 143 -0.14 20.18 -4.10
N ALA A 144 -0.54 21.27 -3.44
CA ALA A 144 0.28 22.48 -3.33
C ALA A 144 1.56 22.27 -2.49
N VAL A 145 1.50 21.47 -1.42
CA VAL A 145 2.67 21.11 -0.60
C VAL A 145 3.62 20.23 -1.40
N PHE A 146 3.12 19.18 -2.07
CA PHE A 146 3.91 18.33 -2.96
C PHE A 146 4.63 19.13 -4.04
N GLU A 147 3.91 19.99 -4.77
CA GLU A 147 4.50 20.80 -5.85
C GLU A 147 5.56 21.79 -5.32
N ALA A 148 5.34 22.40 -4.15
CA ALA A 148 6.31 23.31 -3.54
C ALA A 148 7.57 22.58 -3.06
N ARG A 149 7.43 21.48 -2.32
CA ARG A 149 8.59 20.69 -1.83
C ARG A 149 9.35 20.03 -3.00
N GLN A 150 8.66 19.54 -4.04
CA GLN A 150 9.29 19.04 -5.27
C GLN A 150 10.09 20.12 -6.02
N ASP A 151 9.55 21.33 -6.16
CA ASP A 151 10.28 22.44 -6.80
C ASP A 151 11.50 22.88 -5.99
N CYS A 152 11.41 22.87 -4.65
CA CYS A 152 12.54 23.12 -3.75
C CYS A 152 13.62 22.03 -3.91
N LEU A 153 13.25 20.75 -3.83
CA LEU A 153 14.18 19.63 -3.98
C LEU A 153 14.86 19.61 -5.36
N ALA A 154 14.17 20.10 -6.39
CA ALA A 154 14.73 20.30 -7.72
C ALA A 154 15.71 21.50 -7.80
N SER A 155 15.54 22.56 -7.00
CA SER A 155 16.43 23.74 -7.01
C SER A 155 17.75 23.46 -6.30
N VAL A 156 17.76 22.60 -5.29
CA VAL A 156 18.95 22.17 -4.55
C VAL A 156 19.63 20.92 -5.12
N ALA A 157 19.01 20.26 -6.11
CA ALA A 157 19.49 19.02 -6.71
C ALA A 157 20.92 19.14 -7.28
N GLY A 158 21.85 18.31 -6.77
CA GLY A 158 23.24 18.28 -7.20
C GLY A 158 24.17 19.31 -6.54
N LEU A 159 23.65 20.12 -5.60
CA LEU A 159 24.47 20.96 -4.72
C LEU A 159 24.99 20.16 -3.52
N ALA A 160 26.11 20.58 -2.92
CA ALA A 160 26.65 19.95 -1.72
C ALA A 160 25.89 20.43 -0.46
N PRO A 161 25.60 19.58 0.54
CA PRO A 161 24.85 19.97 1.74
C PRO A 161 25.47 21.16 2.49
N GLU A 162 26.80 21.26 2.52
CA GLU A 162 27.55 22.35 3.15
C GLU A 162 27.39 23.73 2.46
N GLN A 163 26.78 23.77 1.27
CA GLN A 163 26.60 24.99 0.47
C GLN A 163 25.16 25.51 0.46
N VAL A 164 24.23 24.78 1.07
CA VAL A 164 22.79 25.00 0.93
C VAL A 164 22.17 25.20 2.31
N GLY A 165 21.92 26.45 2.68
CA GLY A 165 21.14 26.81 3.87
C GLY A 165 19.63 26.66 3.65
N VAL A 166 19.22 25.66 2.85
CA VAL A 166 17.83 25.40 2.47
C VAL A 166 17.52 23.95 2.81
N ASP A 167 16.51 23.74 3.65
CA ASP A 167 15.97 22.43 4.00
C ASP A 167 14.54 22.31 3.45
N CYS A 168 14.40 21.67 2.30
CA CYS A 168 13.11 21.51 1.63
C CYS A 168 12.12 20.58 2.37
N LEU A 169 12.57 19.85 3.40
CA LEU A 169 11.75 18.98 4.24
C LEU A 169 11.46 19.58 5.63
N ALA A 170 12.01 20.76 5.94
CA ALA A 170 11.71 21.49 7.17
C ALA A 170 10.20 21.70 7.38
N SER A 171 9.79 21.82 8.65
CA SER A 171 8.42 22.17 9.01
C SER A 171 8.10 23.62 8.65
N LEU A 172 6.81 23.94 8.51
CA LEU A 172 6.35 25.27 8.13
C LEU A 172 6.79 26.39 9.09
N ASP A 173 7.01 26.06 10.37
CA ASP A 173 7.44 27.00 11.41
C ASP A 173 8.96 27.25 11.40
N GLN A 174 9.75 26.26 10.99
CA GLN A 174 11.20 26.42 10.80
C GLN A 174 11.50 27.17 9.50
N GLY A 175 10.66 26.94 8.48
CA GLY A 175 10.86 27.46 7.12
C GLY A 175 11.92 26.67 6.37
N THR A 176 11.76 26.57 5.05
CA THR A 176 12.70 25.87 4.19
C THR A 176 13.99 26.66 3.97
N GLY A 177 14.00 27.97 4.26
CA GLY A 177 15.12 28.87 3.92
C GLY A 177 15.03 29.47 2.52
N ASP A 178 13.98 29.13 1.75
CA ASP A 178 13.62 29.79 0.50
C ASP A 178 12.32 30.60 0.68
N ASP A 179 12.43 31.93 0.60
CA ASP A 179 11.32 32.88 0.80
C ASP A 179 10.12 32.64 -0.15
N GLU A 180 10.36 32.13 -1.36
CA GLU A 180 9.31 31.86 -2.36
C GLU A 180 8.57 30.55 -2.02
N ILE A 181 9.31 29.49 -1.70
CA ILE A 181 8.76 28.20 -1.27
C ILE A 181 7.96 28.36 0.04
N ASP A 182 8.52 29.03 1.04
CA ASP A 182 7.85 29.29 2.32
C ASP A 182 6.58 30.12 2.13
N SER A 183 6.58 31.05 1.17
CA SER A 183 5.40 31.85 0.84
C SER A 183 4.32 31.05 0.11
N ARG A 184 4.69 30.09 -0.75
CA ARG A 184 3.76 29.13 -1.36
C ARG A 184 3.11 28.23 -0.30
N LEU A 185 3.92 27.65 0.58
CA LEU A 185 3.46 26.74 1.64
C LEU A 185 2.53 27.46 2.64
N ARG A 186 2.91 28.65 3.13
CA ARG A 186 2.05 29.48 3.99
C ARG A 186 0.73 29.87 3.32
N LEU A 187 0.73 30.16 2.02
CA LEU A 187 -0.49 30.48 1.26
C LEU A 187 -1.40 29.25 1.08
N ALA A 188 -0.82 28.06 0.88
CA ALA A 188 -1.56 26.81 0.81
C ALA A 188 -2.29 26.54 2.13
N ARG A 189 -1.58 26.65 3.27
CA ARG A 189 -2.12 26.49 4.62
C ARG A 189 -3.27 27.46 4.92
N GLN A 190 -3.08 28.75 4.63
CA GLN A 190 -4.13 29.77 4.76
C GLN A 190 -5.35 29.48 3.87
N THR A 191 -5.16 28.86 2.70
CA THR A 191 -6.25 28.52 1.78
C THR A 191 -7.07 27.34 2.30
N LEU A 192 -6.43 26.33 2.89
CA LEU A 192 -7.07 25.21 3.59
C LEU A 192 -7.91 25.74 4.77
N ALA A 193 -7.28 26.42 5.73
CA ALA A 193 -7.91 27.07 6.89
C ALA A 193 -9.17 27.85 6.50
N LYS A 194 -9.01 28.76 5.53
CA LYS A 194 -10.10 29.61 5.04
C LYS A 194 -11.22 28.83 4.35
N LYS A 195 -10.96 27.67 3.75
CA LYS A 195 -12.01 26.82 3.16
C LYS A 195 -12.78 26.06 4.24
N LEU A 196 -12.08 25.45 5.20
CA LEU A 196 -12.72 24.71 6.30
C LEU A 196 -13.56 25.66 7.17
N ALA A 197 -12.98 26.75 7.68
CA ALA A 197 -13.68 27.73 8.52
C ALA A 197 -14.92 28.37 7.86
N ARG A 198 -15.01 28.40 6.51
CA ARG A 198 -16.19 28.91 5.80
C ARG A 198 -17.33 27.90 5.63
N ASN A 199 -17.06 26.59 5.68
CA ASN A 199 -18.03 25.56 5.32
C ASN A 199 -18.32 24.57 6.47
N CYS A 200 -17.42 24.44 7.45
CA CYS A 200 -17.52 23.51 8.59
C CYS A 200 -17.87 24.20 9.92
N LEU A 201 -17.80 25.53 10.01
CA LEU A 201 -18.07 26.22 11.27
C LEU A 201 -19.53 26.01 11.72
N GLY A 202 -19.71 25.36 12.87
CA GLY A 202 -21.02 25.00 13.43
C GLY A 202 -21.59 23.67 12.91
N VAL A 203 -20.79 22.87 12.20
CA VAL A 203 -21.09 21.45 11.91
C VAL A 203 -20.52 20.60 13.05
N VAL A 204 -21.29 19.61 13.51
CA VAL A 204 -20.80 18.54 14.41
C VAL A 204 -19.96 17.60 13.57
N MET A 205 -18.68 17.47 13.89
CA MET A 205 -17.69 16.80 13.01
C MET A 205 -17.76 15.27 13.15
N GLU A 206 -18.25 14.80 14.29
CA GLU A 206 -18.73 13.44 14.56
C GLU A 206 -19.92 13.07 13.63
N ASP A 207 -20.77 14.07 13.35
CA ASP A 207 -21.76 14.11 12.26
C ASP A 207 -21.21 13.67 10.89
N LEU A 208 -19.90 13.90 10.68
CA LEU A 208 -19.16 13.59 9.47
C LEU A 208 -18.23 12.37 9.62
N GLY A 209 -18.11 11.80 10.81
CA GLY A 209 -17.23 10.66 11.11
C GLY A 209 -15.84 11.05 11.59
N PHE A 210 -15.58 12.31 11.93
CA PHE A 210 -14.34 12.71 12.60
C PHE A 210 -14.49 12.58 14.14
N PRO A 211 -13.40 12.47 14.93
CA PRO A 211 -11.98 12.50 14.55
C PRO A 211 -11.51 11.39 13.60
N ALA A 212 -11.99 10.15 13.77
CA ALA A 212 -11.44 8.96 13.08
C ALA A 212 -9.90 8.90 13.21
N PHE A 213 -9.19 8.85 12.08
CA PHE A 213 -7.73 8.82 11.99
C PHE A 213 -7.03 10.12 12.44
N CYS A 214 -7.77 11.17 12.79
CA CYS A 214 -7.22 12.41 13.32
C CYS A 214 -7.07 12.35 14.84
N PRO A 215 -5.88 12.60 15.43
CA PRO A 215 -5.76 12.72 16.87
C PRO A 215 -6.50 13.97 17.38
N ASP A 216 -7.21 13.82 18.51
CA ASP A 216 -7.86 14.91 19.24
C ASP A 216 -6.98 15.30 20.45
N LEU A 217 -6.03 16.21 20.22
CA LEU A 217 -4.97 16.55 21.19
C LEU A 217 -5.46 17.38 22.39
N ASP A 218 -6.52 18.17 22.21
CA ASP A 218 -7.12 18.99 23.27
C ASP A 218 -8.33 18.30 23.95
N GLY A 219 -8.84 17.22 23.34
CA GLY A 219 -9.96 16.43 23.82
C GLY A 219 -11.34 17.01 23.40
N PRO A 220 -12.41 16.19 23.51
CA PRO A 220 -13.68 16.50 22.86
C PRO A 220 -14.34 17.78 23.39
N PRO A 221 -15.01 18.56 22.53
CA PRO A 221 -15.45 18.19 21.17
C PRO A 221 -14.44 18.53 20.07
N TYR A 222 -14.30 17.63 19.09
CA TYR A 222 -13.40 17.81 17.94
C TYR A 222 -13.86 18.96 17.04
N THR A 223 -13.01 19.97 16.87
CA THR A 223 -13.37 21.23 16.20
C THR A 223 -12.88 21.33 14.75
N VAL A 224 -13.29 22.40 14.08
CA VAL A 224 -12.80 22.74 12.73
C VAL A 224 -11.31 23.11 12.74
N PHE A 225 -10.76 23.54 13.88
CA PHE A 225 -9.33 23.84 14.01
C PHE A 225 -8.50 22.56 14.13
N ASP A 226 -8.98 21.58 14.90
CA ASP A 226 -8.33 20.27 15.04
C ASP A 226 -8.36 19.52 13.71
N HIS A 227 -9.47 19.62 12.97
CA HIS A 227 -9.56 19.16 11.59
C HIS A 227 -8.64 19.91 10.62
N GLU A 228 -8.38 21.19 10.86
CA GLU A 228 -7.37 21.92 10.09
C GLU A 228 -5.97 21.38 10.39
N LEU A 229 -5.62 21.20 11.67
CA LEU A 229 -4.31 20.66 12.11
C LEU A 229 -4.09 19.24 11.58
N CYS A 230 -5.03 18.32 11.78
CA CYS A 230 -4.97 16.97 11.23
C CYS A 230 -4.68 16.96 9.72
N LEU A 231 -5.40 17.77 8.93
CA LEU A 231 -5.15 17.88 7.48
C LEU A 231 -3.83 18.62 7.11
N ALA A 232 -3.17 19.30 8.05
CA ALA A 232 -1.76 19.69 7.91
C ALA A 232 -0.86 18.48 8.10
N ASP A 233 -1.00 17.83 9.25
CA ASP A 233 -0.05 16.84 9.75
C ASP A 233 -0.02 15.61 8.83
N ILE A 234 -1.19 15.15 8.37
CA ILE A 234 -1.32 14.12 7.32
C ILE A 234 -0.56 14.52 6.05
N ALA A 235 -0.65 15.79 5.65
CA ALA A 235 -0.01 16.24 4.43
C ALA A 235 1.51 16.31 4.58
N ASP A 236 2.02 16.81 5.71
CA ASP A 236 3.46 16.82 5.95
C ASP A 236 4.01 15.40 6.17
N GLU A 237 3.28 14.50 6.84
CA GLU A 237 3.62 13.07 6.98
C GLU A 237 3.71 12.37 5.62
N VAL A 238 2.62 12.35 4.86
CA VAL A 238 2.52 11.62 3.58
C VAL A 238 3.46 12.22 2.53
N VAL A 239 3.54 13.56 2.44
CA VAL A 239 4.47 14.20 1.49
C VAL A 239 5.92 13.88 1.87
N THR A 240 6.31 13.95 3.15
CA THR A 240 7.70 13.65 3.55
C THR A 240 8.05 12.19 3.30
N ASN A 241 7.16 11.25 3.63
CA ASN A 241 7.35 9.82 3.38
C ASN A 241 7.50 9.49 1.89
N LEU A 242 6.64 10.05 1.05
CA LEU A 242 6.70 9.80 -0.40
C LEU A 242 7.91 10.50 -1.04
N LEU A 243 8.29 11.71 -0.60
CA LEU A 243 9.49 12.39 -1.09
C LEU A 243 10.79 11.60 -0.81
N ASP A 244 10.90 10.96 0.36
CA ASP A 244 12.02 10.05 0.69
C ASP A 244 12.07 8.82 -0.23
N ILE A 245 10.92 8.26 -0.58
CA ILE A 245 10.78 7.14 -1.53
C ILE A 245 11.12 7.59 -2.96
N GLU A 246 10.68 8.78 -3.38
CA GLU A 246 10.87 9.33 -4.73
C GLU A 246 12.29 9.84 -5.01
N ARG A 247 12.98 10.37 -3.99
CA ARG A 247 14.30 10.99 -4.08
C ARG A 247 15.27 10.43 -3.01
N PRO A 248 15.59 9.13 -3.03
CA PRO A 248 16.55 8.54 -2.11
C PRO A 248 17.93 9.22 -2.21
N LEU A 249 18.67 9.24 -1.10
CA LEU A 249 20.01 9.83 -1.06
C LEU A 249 20.99 8.98 -1.89
N PRO A 250 21.61 9.52 -2.96
CA PRO A 250 22.51 8.75 -3.79
C PRO A 250 23.82 8.42 -3.05
N PRO A 251 24.40 7.21 -3.24
CA PRO A 251 25.63 6.79 -2.55
C PRO A 251 26.91 7.50 -3.04
N GLY A 252 26.79 8.36 -4.06
CA GLY A 252 27.85 9.16 -4.64
C GLY A 252 27.25 10.35 -5.41
N GLN A 253 28.06 11.07 -6.17
CA GLN A 253 27.56 12.15 -7.01
C GLN A 253 27.04 11.60 -8.34
N PRO A 254 25.72 11.63 -8.61
CA PRO A 254 25.15 11.12 -9.87
C PRO A 254 25.57 11.99 -11.06
N ASP A 255 25.59 11.40 -12.25
CA ASP A 255 25.82 12.15 -13.48
C ASP A 255 24.57 12.95 -13.91
N ALA A 256 24.71 13.82 -14.93
CA ALA A 256 23.62 14.67 -15.38
C ALA A 256 22.43 13.90 -16.00
N SER A 257 22.65 12.67 -16.48
CA SER A 257 21.60 11.80 -17.02
C SER A 257 20.86 11.05 -15.92
N ALA A 258 21.59 10.58 -14.91
CA ALA A 258 21.02 10.02 -13.69
C ALA A 258 20.18 11.07 -12.97
N LEU A 259 20.72 12.27 -12.71
CA LEU A 259 19.99 13.36 -12.06
C LEU A 259 18.70 13.74 -12.79
N ALA A 260 18.73 13.78 -14.13
CA ALA A 260 17.55 14.04 -14.95
C ALA A 260 16.52 12.89 -14.92
N CYS A 261 16.96 11.63 -14.77
CA CYS A 261 16.07 10.50 -14.54
C CYS A 261 15.41 10.57 -13.15
N GLY A 262 16.18 10.82 -12.08
CA GLY A 262 15.64 10.94 -10.71
C GLY A 262 14.59 12.05 -10.59
N GLU A 263 14.88 13.23 -11.15
CA GLU A 263 13.92 14.35 -11.24
C GLU A 263 12.64 13.96 -12.00
N LEU A 264 12.75 13.14 -13.05
CA LEU A 264 11.59 12.66 -13.81
C LEU A 264 10.79 11.60 -13.03
N VAL A 265 11.45 10.69 -12.31
CA VAL A 265 10.79 9.69 -11.46
C VAL A 265 9.95 10.41 -10.41
N ALA A 266 10.58 11.26 -9.60
CA ALA A 266 9.92 12.05 -8.56
C ALA A 266 8.73 12.87 -9.11
N ARG A 267 8.95 13.74 -10.10
CA ARG A 267 7.85 14.53 -10.70
C ARG A 267 6.79 13.72 -11.46
N SER A 268 7.00 12.43 -11.68
CA SER A 268 5.99 11.55 -12.28
C SER A 268 5.19 10.83 -11.20
N ALA A 269 5.84 10.30 -10.16
CA ALA A 269 5.20 9.63 -9.04
C ALA A 269 4.26 10.59 -8.25
N SER A 270 4.72 11.78 -7.83
CA SER A 270 3.85 12.74 -7.10
C SER A 270 2.66 13.20 -7.95
N ARG A 271 2.83 13.25 -9.27
CA ARG A 271 1.75 13.59 -10.21
C ARG A 271 0.77 12.45 -10.41
N MET A 272 1.18 11.20 -10.24
CA MET A 272 0.30 10.04 -10.17
C MET A 272 -0.65 10.21 -9.00
N PHE A 273 -0.06 10.32 -7.80
CA PHE A 273 -0.73 10.50 -6.52
C PHE A 273 -1.73 11.66 -6.56
N THR A 274 -1.27 12.87 -6.89
CA THR A 274 -2.14 14.06 -6.89
C THR A 274 -3.24 14.00 -7.96
N SER A 275 -2.99 13.37 -9.12
CA SER A 275 -4.00 13.24 -10.18
C SER A 275 -5.08 12.21 -9.85
N GLU A 276 -4.71 11.07 -9.27
CA GLU A 276 -5.67 10.07 -8.82
C GLU A 276 -6.46 10.57 -7.60
N LEU A 277 -5.79 11.28 -6.67
CA LEU A 277 -6.42 11.85 -5.49
C LEU A 277 -7.52 12.86 -5.88
N ASP A 278 -7.25 13.79 -6.82
CA ASP A 278 -8.32 14.67 -7.32
C ASP A 278 -9.41 13.88 -8.07
N ALA A 279 -9.06 12.84 -8.84
CA ALA A 279 -10.06 12.03 -9.54
C ALA A 279 -11.04 11.35 -8.56
N ARG A 280 -10.52 10.70 -7.53
CA ARG A 280 -11.30 9.98 -6.51
C ARG A 280 -12.01 10.93 -5.54
N ALA A 281 -11.35 11.98 -5.05
CA ALA A 281 -12.00 13.02 -4.26
C ALA A 281 -13.09 13.76 -5.06
N THR A 282 -12.91 13.93 -6.38
CA THR A 282 -13.98 14.43 -7.28
C THR A 282 -15.13 13.44 -7.43
N CYS A 283 -14.85 12.14 -7.45
CA CYS A 283 -15.87 11.10 -7.44
C CYS A 283 -16.70 11.15 -6.15
N LEU A 284 -16.07 11.09 -4.98
CA LEU A 284 -16.72 11.16 -3.65
C LEU A 284 -17.58 12.44 -3.52
N ARG A 285 -17.04 13.61 -3.91
CA ARG A 285 -17.78 14.89 -3.92
C ARG A 285 -19.00 14.88 -4.84
N LYS A 286 -19.05 14.08 -5.91
CA LYS A 286 -20.25 13.92 -6.74
C LYS A 286 -21.24 12.94 -6.07
N GLN A 287 -20.74 11.86 -5.49
CA GLN A 287 -21.53 10.83 -4.81
C GLN A 287 -22.28 11.40 -3.60
N ALA A 288 -21.58 12.11 -2.70
CA ALA A 288 -22.17 12.82 -1.56
C ALA A 288 -23.25 13.84 -1.98
N LYS A 289 -23.14 14.43 -3.18
CA LYS A 289 -24.13 15.37 -3.76
C LYS A 289 -25.28 14.68 -4.50
N GLY A 290 -25.41 13.35 -4.42
CA GLY A 290 -26.42 12.57 -5.13
C GLY A 290 -26.32 12.64 -6.67
N ARG A 291 -25.12 12.96 -7.21
CA ARG A 291 -24.88 13.09 -8.66
C ARG A 291 -24.34 11.81 -9.31
N LEU A 292 -23.99 10.81 -8.49
CA LEU A 292 -23.61 9.47 -8.92
C LEU A 292 -24.54 8.46 -8.24
N SER A 293 -24.61 7.24 -8.80
CA SER A 293 -25.37 6.14 -8.21
C SER A 293 -24.69 5.65 -6.92
N ALA A 294 -25.47 5.12 -5.98
CA ALA A 294 -24.93 4.37 -4.83
C ALA A 294 -24.23 3.05 -5.22
N ALA A 295 -24.32 2.64 -6.50
CA ALA A 295 -23.56 1.53 -7.06
C ALA A 295 -22.22 1.96 -7.71
N VAL A 296 -21.90 3.26 -7.72
CA VAL A 296 -20.55 3.74 -8.06
C VAL A 296 -19.71 3.68 -6.81
N ASP A 297 -18.53 3.10 -6.93
CA ASP A 297 -17.59 2.91 -5.83
C ASP A 297 -16.32 3.72 -6.10
N CYS A 298 -16.28 4.94 -5.58
CA CYS A 298 -15.17 5.86 -5.82
C CYS A 298 -13.83 5.40 -5.21
N ARG A 299 -13.87 4.39 -4.33
CA ARG A 299 -12.73 3.75 -3.67
C ARG A 299 -12.39 2.37 -4.28
N ALA A 300 -13.04 1.95 -5.37
CA ALA A 300 -12.77 0.64 -5.97
C ALA A 300 -11.32 0.49 -6.47
N GLU A 301 -10.78 -0.72 -6.30
CA GLU A 301 -9.39 -1.07 -6.60
C GLU A 301 -9.30 -2.39 -7.40
N ALA A 302 -10.15 -2.56 -8.41
CA ALA A 302 -10.23 -3.85 -9.09
C ALA A 302 -8.94 -4.27 -9.83
N ASP A 303 -8.18 -3.29 -10.34
CA ASP A 303 -6.85 -3.43 -10.97
C ASP A 303 -6.23 -2.02 -11.17
N PRO A 304 -4.90 -1.84 -11.05
CA PRO A 304 -4.21 -0.57 -11.33
C PRO A 304 -4.55 0.10 -12.68
N LEU A 305 -4.80 -0.69 -13.73
CA LEU A 305 -5.14 -0.24 -15.08
C LEU A 305 -6.65 -0.38 -15.38
N ALA A 306 -7.43 -0.92 -14.45
CA ALA A 306 -8.89 -0.95 -14.51
C ALA A 306 -9.50 -0.75 -13.10
N PRO A 307 -9.52 0.49 -12.57
CA PRO A 307 -9.90 0.77 -11.17
C PRO A 307 -11.29 0.24 -10.78
N GLY A 308 -12.22 0.20 -11.74
CA GLY A 308 -13.52 -0.47 -11.56
C GLY A 308 -14.53 0.35 -10.77
N THR A 309 -14.35 1.67 -10.65
CA THR A 309 -15.24 2.54 -9.84
C THR A 309 -16.68 2.57 -10.36
N GLY A 310 -16.89 2.32 -11.65
CA GLY A 310 -18.20 2.38 -12.30
C GLY A 310 -18.60 3.80 -12.75
N ASP A 311 -17.76 4.82 -12.54
CA ASP A 311 -17.82 6.09 -13.27
C ASP A 311 -16.70 6.13 -14.31
N ASN A 312 -17.03 5.86 -15.58
CA ASN A 312 -16.09 5.87 -16.72
C ASN A 312 -15.18 7.11 -16.77
N ARG A 313 -15.62 8.26 -16.24
CA ARG A 313 -14.81 9.48 -16.17
C ARG A 313 -13.78 9.43 -15.04
N THR A 314 -14.11 8.87 -13.89
CA THR A 314 -13.15 8.64 -12.81
C THR A 314 -12.15 7.57 -13.25
N ASP A 315 -12.62 6.41 -13.74
CA ASP A 315 -11.76 5.33 -14.24
C ASP A 315 -10.78 5.84 -15.31
N GLY A 316 -11.28 6.57 -16.31
CA GLY A 316 -10.45 7.15 -17.37
C GLY A 316 -9.48 8.24 -16.91
N ASN A 317 -9.77 8.93 -15.80
CA ASN A 317 -8.83 9.89 -15.21
C ASN A 317 -7.69 9.18 -14.46
N VAL A 318 -8.01 8.13 -13.71
CA VAL A 318 -7.05 7.33 -12.93
C VAL A 318 -6.09 6.58 -13.86
N VAL A 319 -6.61 5.85 -14.85
CA VAL A 319 -5.78 5.20 -15.88
C VAL A 319 -4.89 6.22 -16.62
N ALA A 320 -5.41 7.41 -16.92
CA ALA A 320 -4.63 8.47 -17.54
C ALA A 320 -3.63 9.17 -16.58
N ALA A 321 -3.70 8.95 -15.27
CA ALA A 321 -2.63 9.30 -14.33
C ALA A 321 -1.51 8.27 -14.45
N HIS A 322 -1.84 6.98 -14.36
CA HIS A 322 -0.88 5.87 -14.36
C HIS A 322 -0.10 5.77 -15.68
N ASP A 323 -0.80 5.70 -16.83
CA ASP A 323 -0.20 5.58 -18.17
C ASP A 323 0.89 6.63 -18.45
N LYS A 324 0.68 7.88 -17.98
CA LYS A 324 1.64 8.98 -18.19
C LYS A 324 2.95 8.74 -17.46
N VAL A 325 2.92 8.07 -16.31
CA VAL A 325 4.08 7.82 -15.44
C VAL A 325 4.86 6.63 -15.98
N LEU A 326 4.17 5.51 -16.21
CA LEU A 326 4.70 4.28 -16.82
C LEU A 326 5.50 4.61 -18.09
N GLN A 327 4.91 5.37 -19.01
CA GLN A 327 5.53 5.70 -20.30
C GLN A 327 6.67 6.72 -20.18
N ARG A 328 6.62 7.67 -19.22
CA ARG A 328 7.68 8.69 -19.10
C ARG A 328 8.95 8.11 -18.53
N ILE A 329 8.84 7.42 -17.39
CA ILE A 329 9.97 6.79 -16.70
C ILE A 329 10.62 5.75 -17.61
N ALA A 330 9.83 4.85 -18.18
CA ALA A 330 10.31 3.78 -19.05
C ALA A 330 11.08 4.27 -20.29
N ASN A 331 10.75 5.45 -20.84
CA ASN A 331 11.43 5.96 -22.03
C ASN A 331 12.72 6.75 -21.75
N HIS A 332 12.85 7.40 -20.59
CA HIS A 332 13.98 8.29 -20.30
C HIS A 332 15.06 7.65 -19.40
N CYS A 333 14.69 6.70 -18.53
CA CYS A 333 15.61 6.09 -17.57
C CYS A 333 16.29 4.79 -18.07
N THR A 334 16.09 4.39 -19.34
CA THR A 334 16.57 3.09 -19.88
C THR A 334 18.08 2.84 -19.80
N ALA A 335 18.89 3.90 -19.67
CA ALA A 335 20.35 3.84 -19.69
C ALA A 335 20.99 4.24 -18.36
N VAL A 336 20.20 4.48 -17.31
CA VAL A 336 20.66 4.89 -15.97
C VAL A 336 20.73 3.67 -15.07
N ASP A 337 21.84 3.51 -14.33
CA ASP A 337 21.90 2.57 -13.22
C ASP A 337 21.16 3.18 -12.02
N LEU A 338 20.05 2.56 -11.62
CA LEU A 338 19.21 3.06 -10.53
C LEU A 338 19.92 3.04 -9.17
N ALA A 339 21.00 2.26 -9.02
CA ALA A 339 21.85 2.29 -7.83
C ALA A 339 22.60 3.62 -7.67
N GLU A 340 22.92 4.34 -8.77
CA GLU A 340 23.50 5.70 -8.70
C GLU A 340 22.53 6.72 -8.11
N LEU A 341 21.23 6.43 -8.14
CA LEU A 341 20.16 7.24 -7.54
C LEU A 341 19.82 6.84 -6.11
N GLY A 342 20.42 5.78 -5.55
CA GLY A 342 20.12 5.28 -4.21
C GLY A 342 19.05 4.18 -4.15
N PHE A 343 18.46 3.76 -5.28
CA PHE A 343 17.53 2.63 -5.29
C PHE A 343 18.27 1.29 -5.03
N PRO A 344 17.65 0.30 -4.37
CA PRO A 344 16.22 0.22 -4.03
C PRO A 344 15.71 1.14 -2.91
N HIS A 345 16.56 1.58 -1.97
CA HIS A 345 16.10 2.28 -0.74
C HIS A 345 14.94 1.52 -0.07
N ARG A 346 13.77 2.15 0.12
CA ARG A 346 12.54 1.54 0.67
C ARG A 346 11.82 0.58 -0.30
N CYS A 347 12.20 0.51 -1.57
CA CYS A 347 11.62 -0.39 -2.57
C CYS A 347 12.25 -1.80 -2.55
N THR A 348 12.05 -2.56 -1.48
CA THR A 348 12.83 -3.78 -1.16
C THR A 348 12.46 -5.06 -1.94
N ASN A 349 11.61 -5.00 -2.97
CA ASN A 349 11.05 -6.13 -3.72
C ASN A 349 12.06 -6.88 -4.65
N VAL A 350 13.34 -7.05 -4.28
CA VAL A 350 14.35 -7.72 -5.11
C VAL A 350 15.20 -8.76 -4.37
N VAL A 351 15.53 -9.84 -5.10
CA VAL A 351 16.45 -10.88 -4.65
C VAL A 351 17.87 -10.29 -4.56
N ALA A 352 18.54 -10.51 -3.42
CA ALA A 352 19.89 -10.00 -3.17
C ALA A 352 20.89 -10.44 -4.27
N GLY A 353 21.58 -9.46 -4.87
CA GLY A 353 22.67 -9.68 -5.82
C GLY A 353 22.38 -9.37 -7.30
N THR A 354 21.21 -8.81 -7.64
CA THR A 354 20.90 -8.32 -9.00
C THR A 354 20.79 -6.80 -9.09
N VAL A 355 21.11 -6.21 -10.25
CA VAL A 355 20.84 -4.80 -10.56
C VAL A 355 19.35 -4.52 -10.44
N TYR A 356 18.98 -3.43 -9.79
CA TYR A 356 17.58 -3.06 -9.57
C TYR A 356 16.88 -2.71 -10.91
N PRO A 357 15.84 -3.45 -11.33
CA PRO A 357 15.27 -3.29 -12.66
C PRO A 357 14.24 -2.14 -12.69
N LEU A 358 14.21 -1.40 -13.82
CA LEU A 358 13.28 -0.28 -14.01
C LEU A 358 11.80 -0.65 -13.86
N ALA A 359 11.44 -1.92 -14.12
CA ALA A 359 10.09 -2.42 -13.87
C ALA A 359 9.75 -2.46 -12.38
N ALA A 360 10.66 -2.91 -11.51
CA ALA A 360 10.45 -2.94 -10.07
C ALA A 360 10.42 -1.53 -9.46
N LEU A 361 11.17 -0.57 -10.03
CA LEU A 361 11.04 0.84 -9.64
C LEU A 361 9.62 1.34 -9.92
N VAL A 362 9.12 1.07 -11.12
CA VAL A 362 7.79 1.52 -11.55
C VAL A 362 6.68 0.86 -10.71
N GLU A 363 6.82 -0.42 -10.39
CA GLU A 363 5.95 -1.18 -9.48
C GLU A 363 5.98 -0.59 -8.06
N CYS A 364 7.16 -0.37 -7.47
CA CYS A 364 7.28 0.27 -6.16
C CYS A 364 6.67 1.67 -6.10
N MET A 365 6.95 2.52 -7.11
CA MET A 365 6.35 3.86 -7.19
C MET A 365 4.82 3.78 -7.30
N PHE A 366 4.29 2.75 -7.96
CA PHE A 366 2.86 2.49 -7.98
C PHE A 366 2.34 2.12 -6.58
N ASP A 367 2.81 1.00 -6.02
CA ASP A 367 2.27 0.42 -4.79
C ASP A 367 2.34 1.38 -3.60
N THR A 368 3.48 2.06 -3.43
CA THR A 368 3.71 3.01 -2.31
C THR A 368 2.76 4.20 -2.37
N HIS A 369 2.64 4.84 -3.54
CA HIS A 369 1.84 6.04 -3.71
C HIS A 369 0.35 5.71 -3.71
N HIS A 370 -0.04 4.59 -4.32
CA HIS A 370 -1.42 4.11 -4.34
C HIS A 370 -1.94 3.79 -2.93
N GLY A 371 -1.14 3.10 -2.11
CA GLY A 371 -1.50 2.80 -0.71
C GLY A 371 -1.69 4.05 0.16
N ASP A 372 -0.74 4.99 0.12
CA ASP A 372 -0.86 6.24 0.88
C ASP A 372 -1.99 7.16 0.37
N LEU A 373 -2.37 7.02 -0.90
CA LEU A 373 -3.50 7.76 -1.48
C LEU A 373 -4.83 7.33 -0.89
N MET A 374 -5.05 6.03 -0.63
CA MET A 374 -6.26 5.56 0.04
C MET A 374 -6.30 6.00 1.50
N ARG A 375 -5.18 5.87 2.23
CA ARG A 375 -5.05 6.39 3.60
C ARG A 375 -5.46 7.86 3.70
N VAL A 376 -5.06 8.67 2.72
CA VAL A 376 -5.46 10.09 2.60
C VAL A 376 -6.94 10.25 2.28
N LEU A 377 -7.51 9.49 1.34
CA LEU A 377 -8.95 9.56 1.04
C LEU A 377 -9.81 9.23 2.27
N ASP A 378 -9.39 8.26 3.07
CA ASP A 378 -10.09 7.81 4.26
C ASP A 378 -10.00 8.84 5.40
N ARG A 379 -8.85 9.52 5.53
CA ARG A 379 -8.74 10.72 6.37
C ARG A 379 -9.58 11.91 5.88
N LEU A 380 -9.95 11.98 4.60
CA LEU A 380 -10.75 13.10 4.04
C LEU A 380 -12.27 12.85 4.07
N ASP A 381 -12.70 11.58 4.12
CA ASP A 381 -14.10 11.13 4.16
C ASP A 381 -14.20 9.80 4.95
N PRO A 382 -14.00 9.82 6.29
CA PRO A 382 -13.88 8.62 7.12
C PRO A 382 -15.20 7.89 7.37
N ALA A 383 -16.35 8.49 7.03
CA ALA A 383 -17.62 7.76 7.07
C ALA A 383 -17.96 7.06 5.74
N GLY A 384 -17.02 7.10 4.79
CA GLY A 384 -17.10 6.42 3.50
C GLY A 384 -15.91 5.51 3.22
N SER A 385 -14.95 5.41 4.15
CA SER A 385 -13.92 4.38 4.15
C SER A 385 -14.57 2.99 4.21
N LYS A 386 -13.73 1.99 3.98
CA LYS A 386 -14.15 0.63 3.72
C LYS A 386 -13.23 -0.31 4.45
N CYS A 387 -13.86 -1.29 5.07
CA CYS A 387 -13.22 -2.52 5.45
C CYS A 387 -12.24 -3.00 4.38
N GLY A 388 -11.08 -3.45 4.81
CA GLY A 388 -10.02 -3.95 3.96
C GLY A 388 -9.19 -2.87 3.27
N ASN A 389 -9.00 -1.70 3.89
CA ASN A 389 -8.16 -0.61 3.36
C ASN A 389 -6.76 -0.56 3.99
N GLY A 390 -6.46 -1.44 4.94
CA GLY A 390 -5.20 -1.49 5.70
C GLY A 390 -5.09 -0.45 6.82
N GLY A 391 -6.21 0.06 7.34
CA GLY A 391 -6.22 1.03 8.44
C GLY A 391 -7.59 1.23 9.09
N ILE A 392 -7.66 0.90 10.38
CA ILE A 392 -8.92 0.79 11.14
C ILE A 392 -9.58 2.13 11.40
N ASP A 393 -10.81 2.31 10.89
CA ASP A 393 -11.66 3.46 11.14
C ASP A 393 -12.63 3.28 12.33
N PHE A 394 -13.36 4.34 12.69
CA PHE A 394 -14.28 4.36 13.83
C PHE A 394 -15.57 3.52 13.65
N THR A 395 -15.81 2.99 12.45
CA THR A 395 -16.88 2.05 12.11
C THR A 395 -16.40 0.60 12.12
N GLU A 396 -15.10 0.39 12.24
CA GLU A 396 -14.40 -0.89 12.19
C GLU A 396 -13.88 -1.30 13.58
N GLN A 397 -13.56 -2.57 13.73
CA GLN A 397 -12.95 -3.14 14.94
C GLN A 397 -11.61 -3.82 14.63
N CYS A 398 -11.32 -4.03 13.34
CA CYS A 398 -10.11 -4.63 12.78
C CYS A 398 -10.04 -4.25 11.30
N ASP A 399 -8.86 -4.33 10.72
CA ASP A 399 -8.63 -4.28 9.28
C ASP A 399 -7.32 -5.05 9.01
N ASP A 400 -7.37 -6.04 8.14
CA ASP A 400 -6.24 -6.88 7.74
C ASP A 400 -5.76 -6.61 6.30
N GLY A 401 -6.27 -5.54 5.67
CA GLY A 401 -5.88 -5.08 4.35
C GLY A 401 -6.70 -5.64 3.19
N ASP A 402 -7.74 -6.45 3.44
CA ASP A 402 -8.73 -6.81 2.41
C ASP A 402 -10.15 -7.10 2.97
N ILE A 403 -11.13 -7.33 2.07
CA ILE A 403 -12.54 -7.60 2.43
C ILE A 403 -12.89 -9.10 2.43
N ALA A 404 -11.90 -9.98 2.26
CA ALA A 404 -12.07 -11.39 2.01
C ALA A 404 -11.76 -12.19 3.28
N PHE A 405 -12.76 -12.38 4.13
CA PHE A 405 -12.66 -13.32 5.25
C PHE A 405 -12.27 -14.73 4.77
N HIS A 406 -11.08 -15.19 5.17
CA HIS A 406 -10.66 -16.58 5.12
C HIS A 406 -10.85 -17.23 6.49
N THR A 407 -11.04 -18.55 6.50
CA THR A 407 -11.16 -19.31 7.74
C THR A 407 -9.87 -19.15 8.57
N GLY A 408 -10.02 -18.74 9.82
CA GLY A 408 -8.92 -18.47 10.74
C GLY A 408 -8.44 -17.01 10.78
N ASP A 409 -9.00 -16.12 9.97
CA ASP A 409 -8.68 -14.69 10.05
C ASP A 409 -9.34 -14.07 11.30
N LEU A 410 -8.68 -13.07 11.88
CA LEU A 410 -9.24 -12.30 12.99
C LEU A 410 -10.30 -11.31 12.51
N CYS A 411 -10.18 -10.80 11.29
CA CYS A 411 -11.10 -9.83 10.76
C CYS A 411 -12.17 -10.47 9.87
N LEU A 412 -13.43 -10.15 10.14
CA LEU A 412 -14.54 -10.57 9.30
C LEU A 412 -14.66 -9.64 8.09
N ALA A 413 -15.32 -10.11 7.01
CA ALA A 413 -15.57 -9.34 5.78
C ALA A 413 -16.48 -8.09 5.96
N ASP A 414 -16.87 -7.76 7.20
CA ASP A 414 -17.52 -6.51 7.60
C ASP A 414 -16.73 -5.73 8.68
N CYS A 415 -15.43 -6.02 8.78
CA CYS A 415 -14.44 -5.41 9.67
C CYS A 415 -14.85 -5.34 11.13
N ARG A 416 -15.57 -6.37 11.57
CA ARG A 416 -15.73 -6.72 12.97
C ARG A 416 -14.75 -7.80 13.33
N VAL A 417 -14.23 -7.71 14.54
CA VAL A 417 -13.35 -8.74 15.09
C VAL A 417 -14.16 -10.02 15.26
N ASN A 418 -13.58 -11.13 14.82
CA ASN A 418 -14.02 -12.47 15.17
C ASN A 418 -13.70 -12.76 16.65
N GLY A 419 -14.48 -12.13 17.55
CA GLY A 419 -14.26 -12.19 19.00
C GLY A 419 -14.62 -13.53 19.64
N ASN A 420 -14.95 -14.55 18.85
CA ASN A 420 -15.30 -15.88 19.33
C ASN A 420 -14.05 -16.76 19.38
N CYS A 421 -13.49 -16.91 20.58
CA CYS A 421 -12.38 -17.81 20.82
C CYS A 421 -12.73 -19.25 20.38
N GLY A 422 -11.95 -19.82 19.46
CA GLY A 422 -12.16 -21.14 18.90
C GLY A 422 -13.22 -21.25 17.80
N ASP A 423 -13.56 -20.14 17.11
CA ASP A 423 -14.53 -20.07 15.99
C ASP A 423 -13.86 -19.54 14.69
N PRO A 424 -12.81 -20.20 14.16
CA PRO A 424 -12.13 -19.80 12.93
C PRO A 424 -13.02 -19.79 11.68
N ASP A 425 -14.16 -20.49 11.63
CA ASP A 425 -15.09 -20.36 10.50
C ASP A 425 -16.09 -19.19 10.62
N GLY A 426 -16.05 -18.44 11.75
CA GLY A 426 -16.84 -17.24 11.98
C GLY A 426 -18.35 -17.51 12.03
N SER A 427 -18.76 -18.75 12.34
CA SER A 427 -20.16 -19.17 12.32
C SER A 427 -20.96 -18.69 13.53
N GLY A 428 -20.29 -18.16 14.55
CA GLY A 428 -20.89 -17.55 15.74
C GLY A 428 -20.82 -18.43 16.99
N LEU A 429 -20.35 -19.67 16.88
CA LEU A 429 -20.16 -20.63 17.97
C LEU A 429 -19.12 -21.70 17.59
N PRO A 430 -18.16 -22.03 18.47
CA PRO A 430 -17.24 -23.16 18.24
C PRO A 430 -17.93 -24.50 17.93
N THR A 431 -17.48 -25.17 16.86
CA THR A 431 -18.01 -26.46 16.41
C THR A 431 -16.91 -27.54 16.23
N ILE A 432 -17.30 -28.74 15.79
CA ILE A 432 -16.36 -29.82 15.45
C ILE A 432 -15.54 -29.48 14.18
N ASN A 433 -16.05 -28.61 13.30
CA ASN A 433 -15.31 -28.18 12.11
C ASN A 433 -14.13 -27.30 12.52
N ASP A 434 -14.33 -26.43 13.49
CA ASP A 434 -13.32 -25.53 14.08
C ASP A 434 -12.20 -26.31 14.75
N VAL A 435 -12.55 -27.33 15.55
CA VAL A 435 -11.59 -28.29 16.10
C VAL A 435 -10.71 -28.92 15.01
N LEU A 436 -11.32 -29.32 13.89
CA LEU A 436 -10.58 -29.89 12.76
C LEU A 436 -9.73 -28.83 12.05
N TYR A 437 -10.16 -27.57 12.03
CA TYR A 437 -9.40 -26.46 11.49
C TYR A 437 -8.17 -26.15 12.35
N VAL A 438 -8.33 -25.92 13.65
CA VAL A 438 -7.23 -25.72 14.62
C VAL A 438 -6.24 -26.89 14.56
N LEU A 439 -6.73 -28.14 14.47
CA LEU A 439 -5.86 -29.30 14.30
C LEU A 439 -5.04 -29.25 13.01
N ARG A 440 -5.60 -28.74 11.90
CA ARG A 440 -4.85 -28.53 10.64
C ARG A 440 -3.81 -27.42 10.76
N VAL A 441 -4.11 -26.34 11.49
CA VAL A 441 -3.14 -25.27 11.76
C VAL A 441 -1.96 -25.82 12.57
N SER A 442 -2.23 -26.61 13.63
CA SER A 442 -1.19 -27.22 14.49
C SER A 442 -0.20 -28.16 13.77
N VAL A 443 -0.51 -28.58 12.54
CA VAL A 443 0.36 -29.41 11.69
C VAL A 443 0.84 -28.69 10.42
N GLY A 444 0.64 -27.37 10.32
CA GLY A 444 1.08 -26.54 9.19
C GLY A 444 0.32 -26.78 7.88
N LEU A 445 -0.95 -27.22 7.96
CA LEU A 445 -1.84 -27.44 6.80
C LEU A 445 -2.89 -26.32 6.61
N ALA A 446 -2.79 -25.27 7.42
CA ALA A 446 -3.63 -24.07 7.45
C ALA A 446 -2.91 -22.98 8.29
N SER A 447 -3.35 -21.73 8.17
CA SER A 447 -2.99 -20.60 9.03
C SER A 447 -4.22 -20.15 9.83
N CYS A 448 -3.99 -19.51 10.97
CA CYS A 448 -5.03 -18.86 11.77
C CYS A 448 -4.38 -17.81 12.68
N ALA A 449 -5.11 -16.74 12.98
CA ALA A 449 -4.78 -15.77 14.01
C ALA A 449 -4.69 -16.44 15.39
N LEU A 450 -3.76 -15.98 16.24
CA LEU A 450 -3.59 -16.52 17.60
C LEU A 450 -4.86 -16.21 18.42
N GLU A 451 -5.36 -15.00 18.25
CA GLU A 451 -6.54 -14.40 18.87
C GLU A 451 -7.84 -15.18 18.61
N VAL A 452 -7.84 -16.09 17.62
CA VAL A 452 -8.96 -17.00 17.31
C VAL A 452 -8.65 -18.47 17.62
N CYS A 453 -7.41 -18.94 17.42
CA CYS A 453 -7.08 -20.37 17.44
C CYS A 453 -6.14 -20.84 18.58
N ASP A 454 -5.44 -19.96 19.28
CA ASP A 454 -4.72 -20.27 20.52
C ASP A 454 -5.75 -20.21 21.65
N VAL A 455 -6.39 -21.33 21.98
CA VAL A 455 -7.57 -21.34 22.88
C VAL A 455 -7.22 -21.55 24.36
N ASN A 456 -5.93 -21.61 24.68
CA ASN A 456 -5.40 -21.65 26.04
C ASN A 456 -4.52 -20.42 26.40
N SER A 457 -4.24 -19.54 25.43
CA SER A 457 -3.38 -18.35 25.51
C SER A 457 -1.92 -18.67 25.87
N ASP A 458 -1.39 -19.80 25.39
CA ASP A 458 0.02 -20.18 25.56
C ASP A 458 0.97 -19.56 24.51
N GLY A 459 0.41 -18.85 23.52
CA GLY A 459 1.13 -18.17 22.44
C GLY A 459 1.38 -19.05 21.22
N HIS A 460 0.91 -20.31 21.21
CA HIS A 460 1.17 -21.26 20.13
C HIS A 460 -0.09 -22.07 19.75
N ILE A 461 -0.43 -22.10 18.46
CA ILE A 461 -1.53 -22.96 17.98
C ILE A 461 -1.03 -24.40 17.84
N THR A 462 -1.39 -25.25 18.79
CA THR A 462 -0.92 -26.64 18.90
C THR A 462 -2.07 -27.67 18.87
N ALA A 463 -1.72 -28.96 18.96
CA ALA A 463 -2.72 -30.02 19.15
C ALA A 463 -3.39 -29.95 20.54
N THR A 464 -2.83 -29.19 21.49
CA THR A 464 -3.43 -28.92 22.80
C THR A 464 -4.69 -28.07 22.63
N ASP A 465 -4.65 -27.07 21.75
CA ASP A 465 -5.74 -26.15 21.43
C ASP A 465 -6.92 -26.88 20.82
N ALA A 466 -6.65 -27.69 19.78
CA ALA A 466 -7.65 -28.55 19.18
C ALA A 466 -8.30 -29.50 20.20
N LEU A 467 -7.54 -30.00 21.18
CA LEU A 467 -8.07 -30.87 22.24
C LEU A 467 -8.90 -30.10 23.29
N THR A 468 -8.48 -28.89 23.67
CA THR A 468 -9.20 -28.00 24.58
C THR A 468 -10.51 -27.54 23.94
N LEU A 469 -10.47 -27.12 22.68
CA LEU A 469 -11.63 -26.76 21.88
C LEU A 469 -12.58 -27.97 21.72
N LEU A 470 -12.06 -29.16 21.44
CA LEU A 470 -12.89 -30.37 21.35
C LEU A 470 -13.62 -30.67 22.66
N ARG A 471 -12.95 -30.48 23.81
CA ARG A 471 -13.57 -30.66 25.13
C ARG A 471 -14.73 -29.70 25.33
N PHE A 472 -14.54 -28.42 25.01
CA PHE A 472 -15.60 -27.40 25.06
C PHE A 472 -16.79 -27.80 24.18
N VAL A 473 -16.54 -28.11 22.92
CA VAL A 473 -17.57 -28.44 21.91
C VAL A 473 -18.38 -29.70 22.30
N VAL A 474 -17.78 -30.70 22.96
CA VAL A 474 -18.52 -31.89 23.45
C VAL A 474 -19.16 -31.71 24.83
N GLY A 475 -19.15 -30.50 25.40
CA GLY A 475 -19.79 -30.18 26.67
C GLY A 475 -19.01 -30.62 27.92
N ILE A 476 -17.70 -30.82 27.81
CA ILE A 476 -16.82 -30.93 28.99
C ILE A 476 -16.54 -29.51 29.46
N ALA A 477 -16.70 -29.26 30.77
CA ALA A 477 -16.41 -27.97 31.37
C ALA A 477 -14.90 -27.66 31.28
N VAL A 478 -14.54 -26.83 30.32
CA VAL A 478 -13.26 -26.15 30.15
C VAL A 478 -13.57 -24.72 29.73
N ASP A 479 -12.75 -23.78 30.16
CA ASP A 479 -12.83 -22.40 29.70
C ASP A 479 -11.94 -22.24 28.46
N LEU A 480 -12.42 -21.55 27.44
CA LEU A 480 -11.61 -21.13 26.29
C LEU A 480 -11.05 -19.74 26.62
N VAL A 481 -9.73 -19.59 26.53
CA VAL A 481 -9.03 -18.34 26.78
C VAL A 481 -8.14 -18.09 25.58
N CYS A 482 -8.60 -17.25 24.66
CA CYS A 482 -7.75 -16.79 23.58
C CYS A 482 -6.95 -15.55 24.02
N PRO A 483 -5.78 -15.29 23.42
CA PRO A 483 -5.24 -13.94 23.37
C PRO A 483 -6.38 -12.99 22.99
N ALA A 484 -6.52 -11.88 23.72
CA ALA A 484 -7.48 -10.87 23.29
C ALA A 484 -7.11 -10.44 21.85
N PRO A 485 -8.10 -10.14 20.98
CA PRO A 485 -7.82 -9.35 19.79
C PRO A 485 -6.99 -8.16 20.23
N LEU A 486 -5.80 -7.99 19.64
CA LEU A 486 -4.86 -6.94 20.04
C LEU A 486 -5.61 -5.62 20.09
N SER A 487 -5.82 -5.13 21.32
CA SER A 487 -6.75 -4.04 21.50
C SER A 487 -6.16 -2.81 20.86
N LEU A 488 -6.94 -2.19 19.98
CA LEU A 488 -6.58 -0.98 19.23
C LEU A 488 -6.58 0.29 20.11
N THR A 489 -6.40 0.05 21.40
CA THR A 489 -6.21 0.97 22.51
C THR A 489 -4.83 0.86 23.12
N CYS A 490 -4.02 -0.15 22.79
CA CYS A 490 -2.67 -0.25 23.32
C CYS A 490 -1.85 0.98 22.94
N GLY A 491 -1.36 1.70 23.95
CA GLY A 491 -0.73 2.99 23.79
C GLY A 491 -1.72 4.16 23.74
N ASN A 492 -2.86 4.08 24.45
CA ASN A 492 -3.82 5.19 24.60
C ASN A 492 -3.67 5.96 25.92
N GLY A 493 -2.76 5.52 26.81
CA GLY A 493 -2.49 6.10 28.13
C GLY A 493 -3.38 5.55 29.26
N ILE A 494 -4.16 4.50 29.02
CA ILE A 494 -5.16 3.96 29.96
C ILE A 494 -5.02 2.44 30.07
N ILE A 495 -4.33 1.96 31.12
CA ILE A 495 -4.21 0.52 31.39
C ILE A 495 -5.60 -0.11 31.57
N GLU A 496 -6.01 -0.91 30.59
CA GLU A 496 -7.29 -1.58 30.51
C GLU A 496 -7.26 -2.98 31.16
N PRO A 497 -8.42 -3.61 31.46
CA PRO A 497 -8.49 -4.88 32.19
C PRO A 497 -7.82 -6.10 31.51
N HIS A 498 -7.33 -5.93 30.28
CA HIS A 498 -6.71 -6.97 29.45
C HIS A 498 -5.23 -6.68 29.14
N GLU A 499 -4.71 -5.55 29.62
CA GLU A 499 -3.34 -5.10 29.39
C GLU A 499 -2.46 -5.37 30.60
N GLN A 500 -1.16 -5.54 30.37
CA GLN A 500 -0.16 -5.65 31.44
C GLN A 500 0.55 -4.32 31.73
N CYS A 501 0.47 -3.40 30.77
CA CYS A 501 1.03 -2.06 30.73
C CYS A 501 0.32 -1.28 29.61
N ASP A 502 0.44 0.03 29.65
CA ASP A 502 0.18 0.96 28.54
C ASP A 502 1.14 2.13 28.79
N ASP A 503 1.85 2.58 27.76
CA ASP A 503 2.85 3.65 27.81
C ASP A 503 2.42 4.93 27.07
N GLY A 504 1.22 4.95 26.50
CA GLY A 504 0.67 6.06 25.73
C GLY A 504 1.17 6.18 24.29
N GLU A 505 1.89 5.18 23.74
CA GLU A 505 2.30 5.17 22.34
C GLU A 505 1.98 3.84 21.64
N ALA A 506 1.08 3.84 20.64
CA ALA A 506 0.78 2.65 19.84
C ALA A 506 1.95 2.12 18.98
N ALA A 507 3.09 2.83 18.97
CA ALA A 507 4.26 2.54 18.16
C ALA A 507 5.47 2.17 19.04
N TRP A 508 5.59 0.87 19.32
CA TRP A 508 6.68 0.31 20.12
C TRP A 508 8.06 0.46 19.46
N LYS A 509 9.07 0.69 20.30
CA LYS A 509 10.49 0.81 19.96
C LYS A 509 11.31 -0.10 20.87
N PHE A 510 12.45 -0.58 20.35
CA PHE A 510 13.37 -1.39 21.14
C PHE A 510 13.75 -0.71 22.47
N GLY A 511 13.70 -1.49 23.55
CA GLY A 511 13.96 -1.04 24.91
C GLY A 511 12.77 -0.45 25.67
N GLU A 512 11.61 -0.25 25.06
CA GLU A 512 10.39 0.15 25.78
C GLU A 512 9.78 -1.04 26.54
N VAL A 513 9.34 -0.82 27.78
CA VAL A 513 8.83 -1.89 28.67
C VAL A 513 7.52 -2.51 28.22
N CYS A 514 6.70 -1.74 27.50
CA CYS A 514 5.41 -2.19 26.98
C CYS A 514 5.54 -2.44 25.48
N ASN A 515 5.27 -3.67 25.02
CA ASN A 515 5.32 -3.94 23.58
C ASN A 515 4.04 -3.52 22.87
N ALA A 516 4.04 -3.55 21.54
CA ALA A 516 2.87 -3.23 20.70
C ALA A 516 1.63 -4.15 20.90
N SER A 517 1.68 -5.08 21.85
CA SER A 517 0.58 -5.94 22.29
C SER A 517 0.17 -5.69 23.74
N CYS A 518 0.64 -4.59 24.34
CA CYS A 518 0.46 -4.19 25.73
C CYS A 518 0.79 -5.29 26.75
N ARG A 519 1.81 -6.09 26.41
CA ARG A 519 2.48 -7.05 27.29
C ARG A 519 3.78 -6.42 27.77
N ARG A 520 4.12 -6.68 29.04
CA ARG A 520 5.43 -6.27 29.56
C ARG A 520 6.51 -7.22 29.07
N LEU A 521 7.60 -6.66 28.56
CA LEU A 521 8.77 -7.43 28.15
C LEU A 521 9.40 -8.17 29.35
N ALA A 522 10.06 -9.29 29.05
CA ALA A 522 10.86 -9.98 30.04
C ALA A 522 12.11 -9.16 30.39
N CYS A 523 12.54 -9.24 31.64
CA CYS A 523 13.75 -8.56 32.10
C CYS A 523 14.97 -8.99 31.26
N GLY A 524 15.57 -8.05 30.53
CA GLY A 524 16.68 -8.27 29.59
C GLY A 524 16.31 -8.64 28.15
N ASP A 525 15.03 -8.76 27.78
CA ASP A 525 14.56 -9.01 26.39
C ASP A 525 14.23 -7.68 25.70
N ALA A 526 15.27 -6.86 25.48
CA ALA A 526 15.14 -5.50 24.98
C ALA A 526 14.70 -5.40 23.51
N ASN A 527 14.65 -6.51 22.77
CA ASN A 527 14.19 -6.56 21.39
C ASN A 527 12.87 -7.32 21.13
N ASP A 528 12.13 -7.70 22.18
CA ASP A 528 10.85 -8.44 22.10
C ASP A 528 10.95 -9.71 21.24
N SER A 529 12.04 -10.47 21.39
CA SER A 529 12.17 -11.77 20.71
C SER A 529 11.52 -12.92 21.48
N GLY A 530 11.03 -12.66 22.69
CA GLY A 530 10.55 -13.66 23.64
C GLY A 530 11.68 -14.50 24.25
N SER A 531 12.94 -14.07 24.12
CA SER A 531 14.11 -14.83 24.55
C SER A 531 15.34 -13.95 24.79
N LEU A 532 16.18 -14.31 25.76
CA LEU A 532 17.41 -13.58 26.03
C LEU A 532 18.49 -13.97 25.00
N THR A 533 18.87 -13.04 24.13
CA THR A 533 19.85 -13.27 23.07
C THR A 533 21.07 -12.33 23.15
N ALA A 534 22.04 -12.54 22.26
CA ALA A 534 23.14 -11.60 22.07
C ALA A 534 22.71 -10.26 21.44
N SER A 535 21.55 -10.23 20.76
CA SER A 535 20.99 -9.01 20.16
C SER A 535 20.45 -8.06 21.23
N ASP A 536 19.85 -8.60 22.29
CA ASP A 536 19.40 -7.84 23.47
C ASP A 536 20.57 -7.18 24.18
N ALA A 537 21.61 -7.98 24.45
CA ALA A 537 22.85 -7.47 25.03
C ALA A 537 23.50 -6.39 24.15
N GLN A 538 23.43 -6.51 22.82
CA GLN A 538 23.91 -5.47 21.91
C GLN A 538 23.07 -4.18 22.02
N PHE A 539 21.75 -4.28 22.16
CA PHE A 539 20.89 -3.11 22.33
C PHE A 539 21.12 -2.44 23.68
N ILE A 540 21.13 -3.21 24.78
CA ILE A 540 21.47 -2.73 26.13
C ILE A 540 22.85 -2.06 26.14
N LEU A 541 23.83 -2.60 25.40
CA LEU A 541 25.16 -1.99 25.27
C LEU A 541 25.11 -0.63 24.57
N ARG A 542 24.29 -0.47 23.53
CA ARG A 542 24.12 0.81 22.84
C ARG A 542 23.41 1.84 23.74
N ALA A 543 22.40 1.42 24.52
CA ALA A 543 21.77 2.25 25.53
C ALA A 543 22.76 2.68 26.64
N ALA A 544 23.57 1.74 27.16
CA ALA A 544 24.60 2.01 28.18
C ALA A 544 25.69 3.01 27.74
N VAL A 545 25.92 3.19 26.42
CA VAL A 545 26.82 4.21 25.88
C VAL A 545 26.11 5.46 25.36
N GLY A 546 24.79 5.57 25.54
CA GLY A 546 23.97 6.71 25.13
C GLY A 546 23.75 6.84 23.62
N LEU A 547 23.77 5.72 22.89
CA LEU A 547 23.44 5.68 21.45
C LEU A 547 21.96 5.41 21.19
N ASP A 548 21.25 4.80 22.14
CA ASP A 548 19.79 4.59 22.11
C ASP A 548 19.23 4.84 23.52
N THR A 549 17.90 4.87 23.63
CA THR A 549 17.16 4.85 24.89
C THR A 549 16.69 3.44 25.23
N CYS A 550 16.55 3.14 26.52
CA CYS A 550 15.86 1.93 26.99
C CYS A 550 15.31 2.19 28.39
N ASP A 551 14.19 1.57 28.73
CA ASP A 551 13.60 1.62 30.05
C ASP A 551 14.40 0.80 31.06
N LEU A 552 14.53 1.35 32.28
CA LEU A 552 15.16 0.65 33.40
C LEU A 552 14.46 -0.70 33.67
N ALA A 553 13.13 -0.76 33.53
CA ALA A 553 12.33 -1.96 33.76
C ALA A 553 12.62 -3.13 32.81
N VAL A 554 13.40 -2.91 31.73
CA VAL A 554 13.88 -3.98 30.83
C VAL A 554 15.40 -4.07 30.81
N CYS A 555 16.11 -2.94 30.79
CA CYS A 555 17.56 -2.89 30.57
C CYS A 555 18.44 -2.79 31.83
N ASP A 556 17.91 -2.37 32.99
CA ASP A 556 18.62 -2.46 34.28
C ASP A 556 18.35 -3.85 34.87
N VAL A 557 19.04 -4.86 34.34
CA VAL A 557 18.79 -6.27 34.70
C VAL A 557 19.40 -6.66 36.04
N ASN A 558 20.10 -5.73 36.70
CA ASN A 558 20.73 -5.92 38.00
C ASN A 558 20.02 -5.17 39.14
N GLY A 559 19.23 -4.13 38.81
CA GLY A 559 18.39 -3.36 39.72
C GLY A 559 19.13 -2.26 40.48
N ASP A 560 20.26 -1.75 39.97
CA ASP A 560 21.03 -0.67 40.61
C ASP A 560 20.63 0.74 40.17
N GLY A 561 19.65 0.85 39.26
CA GLY A 561 19.05 2.10 38.80
C GLY A 561 19.79 2.76 37.65
N ILE A 562 20.74 2.07 37.01
CA ILE A 562 21.49 2.56 35.84
C ILE A 562 21.61 1.46 34.77
N ILE A 563 21.62 1.86 33.50
CA ILE A 563 21.92 0.93 32.39
C ILE A 563 23.42 0.99 32.12
N ALA A 564 24.13 -0.08 32.40
CA ALA A 564 25.58 -0.15 32.34
C ALA A 564 26.08 -1.37 31.54
N THR A 565 27.40 -1.43 31.32
CA THR A 565 28.04 -2.62 30.73
C THR A 565 27.99 -3.85 31.65
N ALA A 566 27.57 -3.69 32.91
CA ALA A 566 27.27 -4.77 33.84
C ALA A 566 26.03 -5.56 33.39
N ASP A 567 24.97 -4.86 32.98
CA ASP A 567 23.70 -5.45 32.53
C ASP A 567 23.88 -6.27 31.25
N VAL A 568 24.62 -5.70 30.30
CA VAL A 568 25.06 -6.38 29.07
C VAL A 568 25.73 -7.72 29.37
N LEU A 569 26.61 -7.76 30.38
CA LEU A 569 27.32 -8.98 30.75
C LEU A 569 26.38 -10.02 31.37
N LEU A 570 25.40 -9.60 32.17
CA LEU A 570 24.40 -10.50 32.77
C LEU A 570 23.48 -11.10 31.71
N VAL A 571 23.01 -10.30 30.74
CA VAL A 571 22.20 -10.80 29.61
C VAL A 571 23.02 -11.76 28.73
N LEU A 572 24.29 -11.49 28.44
CA LEU A 572 25.16 -12.45 27.71
C LEU A 572 25.39 -13.76 28.48
N GLN A 573 25.47 -13.70 29.81
CA GLN A 573 25.58 -14.90 30.63
C GLN A 573 24.27 -15.72 30.61
N ALA A 574 23.13 -15.07 30.78
CA ALA A 574 21.81 -15.71 30.68
C ALA A 574 21.55 -16.30 29.28
N ALA A 575 21.83 -15.55 28.21
CA ALA A 575 21.70 -15.98 26.82
C ALA A 575 22.63 -17.17 26.45
N THR A 576 23.72 -17.38 27.20
CA THR A 576 24.60 -18.56 27.05
C THR A 576 24.19 -19.74 27.94
N GLY A 577 23.00 -19.68 28.58
CA GLY A 577 22.45 -20.74 29.42
C GLY A 577 23.08 -20.84 30.79
N GLN A 578 23.74 -19.78 31.28
CA GLN A 578 24.23 -19.74 32.66
C GLN A 578 23.05 -19.44 33.61
N PRO A 579 23.00 -20.05 34.81
CA PRO A 579 21.92 -19.84 35.77
C PRO A 579 22.12 -18.51 36.50
N ILE A 580 21.88 -17.41 35.78
CA ILE A 580 21.85 -16.05 36.29
C ILE A 580 20.39 -15.65 36.50
N GLU A 581 20.11 -15.04 37.64
CA GLU A 581 18.80 -14.44 37.96
C GLU A 581 18.87 -12.94 37.63
N LEU A 582 17.98 -12.47 36.75
CA LEU A 582 17.88 -11.06 36.35
C LEU A 582 16.80 -10.38 37.20
N ASN A 583 17.07 -9.18 37.68
CA ASN A 583 16.25 -8.45 38.64
C ASN A 583 16.00 -7.02 38.18
N CYS A 584 15.06 -6.84 37.25
CA CYS A 584 14.68 -5.52 36.76
C CYS A 584 13.80 -4.75 37.77
N PRO A 585 13.91 -3.40 37.84
CA PRO A 585 13.03 -2.56 38.63
C PRO A 585 11.65 -2.40 37.96
N PHE A 586 10.64 -3.08 38.50
CA PHE A 586 9.23 -3.01 38.07
C PHE A 586 8.36 -2.13 38.98
#